data_AF-A0A1I2GNB6-F1
#
_entry.id   AF-A0A1I2GNB6-F1
#
_cell.length_a   1.000
_cell.length_b   1.000
_cell.length_c   1.000
_cell.angle_alpha   90.00
_cell.angle_beta   90.00
_cell.angle_gamma   90.00
#
_symmetry.space_group_name_H-M   'P 1'
#
loop_
_entity.id
_entity.type
_entity.pdbx_description
1 polymer ?
#
loop_
_entity_poly.entity_id
_entity_poly.type
_entity_poly.pdbx_seq_one_letter_code
_entity_poly.pdbx_strand_id
1 'polypeptide(L)'
;MKRYLWNTLTLLVVGILLGACSPDDTNNDKYHLEAIVANVAIADKGITNDGQYWIMAAYPDKKKLKSVVRFDVEKELWDTIEINQKYTVHYAKRENGTYSLYKIIPLTD
;
A
#
# COMPACT_ATOMS: atom_id res chain seq x y z
N MET A 1 -48.83 -54.65 24.40
CA MET A 1 -47.39 -54.53 24.68
C MET A 1 -46.76 -53.64 23.61
N LYS A 2 -46.56 -52.35 23.90
CA LYS A 2 -45.80 -51.41 23.06
C LYS A 2 -44.53 -51.08 23.83
N ARG A 3 -43.39 -51.58 23.37
CA ARG A 3 -42.08 -51.32 23.99
C ARG A 3 -41.46 -50.13 23.26
N TYR A 4 -41.31 -49.04 24.01
CA TYR A 4 -40.64 -47.81 23.65
C TYR A 4 -39.14 -48.08 23.47
N LEU A 5 -38.66 -47.98 22.23
CA LEU A 5 -37.23 -48.05 21.92
C LEU A 5 -36.59 -46.69 22.21
N TRP A 6 -36.01 -46.61 23.41
CA TRP A 6 -34.72 -46.04 23.75
C TRP A 6 -34.05 -45.10 22.72
N ASN A 7 -34.15 -43.81 23.03
CA ASN A 7 -33.03 -42.86 23.17
C ASN A 7 -31.65 -43.33 22.67
N THR A 8 -31.32 -43.03 21.41
CA THR A 8 -29.93 -42.98 20.92
C THR A 8 -29.51 -41.52 20.73
N LEU A 9 -29.33 -40.86 21.87
CA LEU A 9 -28.54 -39.65 22.00
C LEU A 9 -27.09 -40.08 22.20
N THR A 10 -26.22 -39.99 21.19
CA THR A 10 -24.85 -39.44 21.34
C THR A 10 -24.04 -39.47 20.03
N LEU A 11 -23.54 -38.28 19.70
CA LEU A 11 -22.24 -37.96 19.06
C LEU A 11 -21.89 -38.56 17.68
N LEU A 12 -22.16 -37.77 16.64
CA LEU A 12 -21.36 -37.61 15.42
C LEU A 12 -21.99 -36.38 14.73
N VAL A 13 -21.36 -35.26 14.41
CA VAL A 13 -20.04 -34.96 13.89
C VAL A 13 -19.79 -33.48 14.21
N VAL A 14 -18.73 -33.17 14.95
CA VAL A 14 -18.14 -31.81 14.96
C VAL A 14 -17.47 -31.65 13.60
N GLY A 15 -18.22 -31.14 12.63
CA GLY A 15 -17.74 -30.78 11.30
C GLY A 15 -17.48 -29.29 11.26
N ILE A 16 -16.40 -28.85 11.92
CA ILE A 16 -15.79 -27.56 11.65
C ILE A 16 -15.20 -27.68 10.25
N LEU A 17 -15.96 -27.25 9.25
CA LEU A 17 -15.39 -26.80 8.00
C LEU A 17 -15.63 -25.30 7.95
N LEU A 18 -14.55 -24.58 8.28
CA LEU A 18 -14.28 -23.23 7.86
C LEU A 18 -14.37 -23.18 6.33
N GLY A 19 -15.60 -23.04 5.82
CA GLY A 19 -15.87 -22.70 4.44
C GLY A 19 -15.58 -21.23 4.24
N ALA A 20 -14.30 -20.95 3.95
CA ALA A 20 -13.78 -19.79 3.24
C ALA A 20 -14.53 -18.45 3.45
N CYS A 21 -13.86 -17.52 4.13
CA CYS A 21 -13.90 -16.14 3.66
C CYS A 21 -13.44 -16.16 2.20
N SER A 22 -14.39 -16.18 1.28
CA SER A 22 -14.14 -15.73 -0.09
C SER A 22 -13.58 -14.31 0.03
N PRO A 23 -12.39 -14.03 -0.52
CA PRO A 23 -12.10 -12.66 -0.91
C PRO A 23 -13.19 -12.32 -1.94
N ASP A 24 -13.97 -11.31 -1.62
CA ASP A 24 -14.92 -10.74 -2.56
C ASP A 24 -14.09 -10.10 -3.69
N ASP A 25 -13.75 -10.90 -4.70
CA ASP A 25 -13.21 -10.46 -6.00
C ASP A 25 -14.31 -9.69 -6.74
N THR A 26 -14.62 -8.49 -6.23
CA THR A 26 -15.34 -7.49 -6.99
C THR A 26 -14.35 -6.90 -7.99
N ASN A 27 -14.35 -7.52 -9.18
CA ASN A 27 -13.90 -6.98 -10.45
C ASN A 27 -13.93 -5.44 -10.51
N ASN A 28 -12.76 -4.83 -10.37
CA ASN A 28 -12.45 -3.56 -11.01
C ASN A 28 -11.04 -3.66 -11.58
N ASP A 29 -10.92 -4.49 -12.62
CA ASP A 29 -9.71 -4.70 -13.43
C ASP A 29 -9.38 -3.46 -14.26
N LYS A 30 -8.98 -2.40 -13.57
CA LYS A 30 -8.21 -1.30 -14.15
C LYS A 30 -7.30 -0.76 -13.04
N TYR A 31 -6.02 -1.14 -13.12
CA TYR A 31 -4.92 -0.68 -12.26
C TYR A 31 -4.80 -1.34 -10.88
N HIS A 32 -4.39 -2.61 -10.84
CA HIS A 32 -3.65 -3.18 -9.70
C HIS A 32 -2.22 -2.58 -9.63
N LEU A 33 -2.13 -1.26 -9.45
CA LEU A 33 -0.91 -0.63 -8.96
C LEU A 33 -1.02 -0.66 -7.44
N GLU A 34 -0.36 -1.63 -6.79
CA GLU A 34 -0.27 -1.67 -5.34
C GLU A 34 0.37 -0.36 -4.85
N ALA A 35 -0.47 0.56 -4.36
CA ALA A 35 -0.01 1.83 -3.85
C ALA A 35 0.75 1.59 -2.55
N ILE A 36 2.06 1.81 -2.58
CA ILE A 36 2.95 1.71 -1.42
C ILE A 36 2.85 3.02 -0.65
N VAL A 37 2.64 2.91 0.66
CA VAL A 37 2.63 4.05 1.58
C VAL A 37 3.90 4.05 2.40
N ALA A 38 4.58 5.18 2.47
CA ALA A 38 5.78 5.32 3.29
C ALA A 38 5.97 6.74 3.81
N ASN A 39 6.60 6.85 4.98
CA ASN A 39 7.12 8.11 5.47
C ASN A 39 8.51 8.33 4.88
N VAL A 40 8.76 9.54 4.36
CA VAL A 40 10.01 9.92 3.72
C VAL A 40 10.38 11.36 4.10
N ALA A 41 11.67 11.68 4.05
CA ALA A 41 12.18 13.05 4.10
C ALA A 41 12.68 13.44 2.71
N ILE A 42 12.27 14.61 2.22
CA ILE A 42 12.70 15.09 0.90
C ILE A 42 14.11 15.64 1.00
N ALA A 43 15.04 15.03 0.28
CA ALA A 43 16.44 15.43 0.23
C ALA A 43 16.72 16.42 -0.90
N ASP A 44 16.02 16.28 -2.03
CA ASP A 44 16.18 17.17 -3.18
C ASP A 44 14.93 17.13 -4.07
N LYS A 45 14.77 18.12 -4.95
CA LYS A 45 13.75 18.14 -5.99
C LYS A 45 14.22 18.90 -7.22
N GLY A 46 13.85 18.45 -8.42
CA GLY A 46 14.14 19.18 -9.64
C GLY A 46 13.17 18.93 -10.79
N ILE A 47 13.50 19.55 -11.92
CA ILE A 47 12.82 19.40 -13.20
C ILE A 47 13.86 18.93 -14.22
N THR A 48 13.56 17.92 -15.01
CA THR A 48 14.40 17.50 -16.12
C THR A 48 14.30 18.46 -17.31
N ASN A 49 15.19 18.31 -18.30
CA ASN A 49 15.20 19.16 -19.51
C ASN A 49 13.91 19.04 -20.35
N ASP A 50 13.21 17.92 -20.26
CA ASP A 50 11.92 17.65 -20.90
C ASP A 50 10.71 18.08 -20.03
N GLY A 51 10.95 18.71 -18.88
CA GLY A 51 9.89 19.28 -18.04
C GLY A 51 9.27 18.31 -17.02
N GLN A 52 9.83 17.11 -16.84
CA GLN A 52 9.35 16.14 -15.85
C GLN A 52 9.85 16.51 -14.44
N TYR A 53 8.90 16.68 -13.51
CA TYR A 53 9.20 16.94 -12.10
C TYR A 53 9.62 15.66 -11.38
N TRP A 54 10.58 15.78 -10.48
CA TRP A 54 11.07 14.67 -9.67
C TRP A 54 11.51 15.12 -8.28
N ILE A 55 11.42 14.20 -7.31
CA ILE A 55 11.93 14.38 -5.94
C ILE A 55 12.89 13.24 -5.60
N MET A 56 13.86 13.51 -4.72
CA MET A 56 14.68 12.50 -4.06
C MET A 56 14.28 12.43 -2.60
N ALA A 57 13.90 11.25 -2.12
CA ALA A 57 13.42 11.07 -0.75
C ALA A 57 14.14 9.93 -0.02
N ALA A 58 14.50 10.18 1.24
CA ALA A 58 15.13 9.22 2.14
C ALA A 58 14.09 8.64 3.12
N TYR A 59 14.23 7.36 3.47
CA TYR A 59 13.34 6.71 4.45
C TYR A 59 13.90 6.88 5.87
N PRO A 60 13.29 7.71 6.74
CA PRO A 60 13.81 8.00 8.08
C PRO A 60 13.84 6.76 8.98
N ASP A 61 12.86 5.86 8.85
CA ASP A 61 12.69 4.73 9.76
C ASP A 61 13.50 3.49 9.38
N LYS A 62 14.03 3.44 8.15
CA LYS A 62 14.83 2.31 7.68
C LYS A 62 16.30 2.55 8.01
N LYS A 63 16.66 2.36 9.30
CA LYS A 63 18.01 2.53 9.89
C LYS A 63 19.19 1.92 9.10
N LYS A 64 18.95 0.98 8.16
CA LYS A 64 19.97 0.31 7.34
C LYS A 64 19.93 0.66 5.85
N LEU A 65 18.91 1.36 5.38
CA LEU A 65 18.79 1.74 3.97
C LEU A 65 19.22 3.20 3.81
N LYS A 66 20.47 3.38 3.36
CA LYS A 66 20.98 4.62 2.75
C LYS A 66 20.29 4.94 1.41
N SER A 67 19.10 4.41 1.20
CA SER A 67 18.45 4.37 -0.10
C SER A 67 17.63 5.63 -0.25
N VAL A 68 18.24 6.64 -0.85
CA VAL A 68 17.51 7.76 -1.41
C VAL A 68 16.86 7.27 -2.70
N VAL A 69 15.55 7.43 -2.80
CA VAL A 69 14.76 6.99 -3.96
C VAL A 69 14.29 8.22 -4.71
N ARG A 70 14.38 8.16 -6.04
CA ARG A 70 13.80 9.15 -6.93
C ARG A 70 12.35 8.78 -7.25
N PHE A 71 11.45 9.74 -7.08
CA PHE A 71 10.07 9.65 -7.53
C PHE A 71 9.83 10.67 -8.63
N ASP A 72 9.12 10.25 -9.68
CA ASP A 72 8.51 11.17 -10.61
C ASP A 72 7.25 11.75 -9.97
N VAL A 73 7.04 13.05 -10.17
CA VAL A 73 6.00 13.82 -9.51
C VAL A 73 5.10 14.46 -10.54
N GLU A 74 3.79 14.40 -10.31
CA GLU A 74 2.80 15.13 -11.09
C GLU A 74 2.86 16.63 -10.75
N LYS A 75 2.61 17.49 -11.75
CA LYS A 75 2.76 18.94 -11.59
C LYS A 75 1.89 19.49 -10.46
N GLU A 76 0.71 18.89 -10.26
CA GLU A 76 -0.27 19.24 -9.24
C GLU A 76 0.28 19.08 -7.81
N LEU A 77 1.20 18.14 -7.61
CA LEU A 77 1.82 17.89 -6.32
C LEU A 77 3.07 18.75 -6.10
N TRP A 78 3.76 19.15 -7.17
CA TRP A 78 5.09 19.75 -7.16
C TRP A 78 5.24 20.96 -6.21
N ASP A 79 4.27 21.87 -6.24
CA ASP A 79 4.32 23.12 -5.48
C ASP A 79 4.10 22.90 -3.97
N THR A 80 3.58 21.73 -3.58
CA THR A 80 3.35 21.36 -2.18
C THR A 80 4.56 20.73 -1.50
N ILE A 81 5.63 20.47 -2.27
CA ILE A 81 6.78 19.68 -1.81
C ILE A 81 7.95 20.60 -1.48
N GLU A 82 8.40 20.53 -0.23
CA GLU A 82 9.55 21.26 0.29
C GLU A 82 10.71 20.32 0.63
N ILE A 83 11.94 20.76 0.34
CA ILE A 83 13.17 20.06 0.74
C ILE A 83 13.33 20.14 2.27
N ASN A 84 13.92 19.11 2.87
CA ASN A 84 14.09 18.95 4.32
C ASN A 84 12.79 18.80 5.13
N GLN A 85 11.65 18.65 4.45
CA GLN A 85 10.36 18.37 5.09
C GLN A 85 10.05 16.86 5.00
N LYS A 86 9.37 16.34 6.02
CA LYS A 86 8.89 14.95 6.07
C LYS A 86 7.47 14.84 5.52
N TYR A 87 7.21 13.78 4.76
CA TYR A 87 5.90 13.50 4.18
C TYR A 87 5.54 12.01 4.23
N THR A 88 4.24 11.74 4.27
CA THR A 88 3.67 10.44 3.96
C THR A 88 3.37 10.44 2.48
N VAL A 89 4.05 9.58 1.74
CA VAL A 89 3.93 9.45 0.29
C VAL A 89 3.16 8.19 -0.06
N HIS A 90 2.30 8.30 -1.07
CA HIS A 90 1.69 7.17 -1.76
C HIS A 90 2.27 7.11 -3.16
N TYR A 91 2.88 5.98 -3.49
CA TYR A 91 3.52 5.80 -4.79
C TYR A 91 3.32 4.38 -5.32
N ALA A 92 3.48 4.19 -6.62
CA ALA A 92 3.62 2.84 -7.19
C ALA A 92 4.87 2.76 -8.04
N LYS A 93 5.38 1.53 -8.19
CA LYS A 93 6.44 1.22 -9.12
C LYS A 93 5.83 0.98 -10.50
N ARG A 94 6.25 1.71 -11.52
CA ARG A 94 5.88 1.48 -12.92
C ARG A 94 6.65 0.29 -13.50
N GLU A 95 6.18 -0.24 -14.62
CA GLU A 95 6.82 -1.34 -15.36
C GLU A 95 8.28 -1.02 -15.75
N ASN A 96 8.58 0.25 -16.06
CA ASN A 96 9.92 0.71 -16.38
C ASN A 96 10.86 0.86 -15.15
N GLY A 97 10.39 0.47 -13.96
CA GLY A 97 11.15 0.52 -12.72
C GLY A 97 11.19 1.90 -12.02
N THR A 98 10.59 2.94 -12.61
CA THR A 98 10.43 4.25 -11.96
C THR A 98 9.35 4.21 -10.89
N TYR A 99 9.40 5.14 -9.95
CA TYR A 99 8.37 5.31 -8.93
C TYR A 99 7.56 6.56 -9.22
N SER A 100 6.24 6.44 -9.18
CA SER A 100 5.32 7.55 -9.43
C SER A 100 4.61 7.93 -8.16
N LEU A 101 4.73 9.20 -7.79
CA LEU A 101 4.07 9.75 -6.63
C LEU A 101 2.66 10.20 -7.01
N TYR A 102 1.64 9.70 -6.30
CA TYR A 102 0.23 10.06 -6.52
C TYR A 102 -0.37 10.89 -5.39
N LYS A 103 0.23 10.81 -4.20
CA LYS A 103 -0.21 11.58 -3.04
C LYS A 103 0.96 11.88 -2.13
N ILE A 104 0.99 13.08 -1.60
CA ILE A 104 1.98 13.52 -0.63
C ILE A 104 1.27 14.35 0.45
N ILE A 105 1.52 14.02 1.72
CA ILE A 105 0.89 14.67 2.87
C ILE A 105 2.00 15.06 3.84
N PRO A 106 2.14 16.34 4.23
CA PRO A 106 3.13 16.74 5.23
C PRO A 106 2.94 15.95 6.53
N LEU A 107 4.01 15.36 7.07
CA LEU A 107 3.99 14.90 8.46
C LEU A 107 4.07 16.14 9.34
N THR A 108 3.06 16.31 10.18
CA THR A 108 3.13 17.20 11.33
C THR A 108 3.80 16.42 12.46
N ASP A 109 4.89 16.95 13.01
CA ASP A 109 5.53 16.41 14.21
C ASP A 109 4.65 16.65 15.46
#